data_AF-A0AB38D483-F1
#
_entry.id   AF-A0AB38D483-F1
#
_cell.length_a   1.000
_cell.length_b   1.000
_cell.length_c   1.000
_cell.angle_alpha   90.00
_cell.angle_beta   90.00
_cell.angle_gamma   90.00
#
_symmetry.space_group_name_H-M   'P 1'
#
loop_
_entity.id
_entity.type
_entity.pdbx_description
1 polymer ?
#
loop_
_entity_poly.entity_id
_entity_poly.type
_entity_poly.pdbx_seq_one_letter_code
_entity_poly.pdbx_strand_id
1 'polypeptide(L)'
;MPLNISDYQTVIPTRVVDEANNTRAPLPAIDVVAFLDEPQVLLDSQGKRFVQNGILRVRRGSDLKVGDEVPLPEGIFGVVGAPTGNRNHCMTGADFGWARYKIRRGG
;
A
#
# COMPACT_ATOMS: atom_id res chain seq x y z
N MET A 1 4.92 20.29 -4.62
CA MET A 1 5.24 19.85 -6.00
C MET A 1 4.05 19.06 -6.53
N PRO A 2 3.50 19.38 -7.72
CA PRO A 2 2.46 18.55 -8.31
C PRO A 2 3.04 17.17 -8.62
N LEU A 3 2.31 16.09 -8.31
CA LEU A 3 2.73 14.74 -8.72
C LEU A 3 2.70 14.68 -10.26
N ASN A 4 3.82 14.30 -10.87
CA ASN A 4 3.82 13.95 -12.28
C ASN A 4 3.03 12.65 -12.45
N ILE A 5 2.10 12.66 -13.40
CA ILE A 5 1.32 11.48 -13.82
C ILE A 5 2.23 10.39 -14.43
N SER A 6 3.55 10.62 -14.55
CA SER A 6 4.51 9.68 -15.11
C SER A 6 4.94 8.55 -14.16
N ASP A 7 4.69 8.69 -12.85
CA ASP A 7 5.25 7.79 -11.83
C ASP A 7 4.23 6.77 -11.29
N TYR A 8 3.08 6.58 -11.95
CA TYR A 8 2.15 5.52 -11.54
C TYR A 8 2.61 4.17 -12.09
N GLN A 9 2.44 3.15 -11.25
CA GLN A 9 2.67 1.76 -11.57
C GLN A 9 1.34 1.02 -11.49
N THR A 10 1.05 0.15 -12.46
CA THR A 10 -0.07 -0.80 -12.34
C THR A 10 0.43 -2.06 -11.64
N VAL A 11 -0.26 -2.46 -10.56
CA VAL A 11 0.07 -3.65 -9.76
C VAL A 11 -1.17 -4.54 -9.59
N ILE A 12 -0.92 -5.81 -9.30
CA ILE A 12 -1.95 -6.79 -8.94
C ILE A 12 -1.72 -7.16 -7.48
N PRO A 13 -2.44 -6.55 -6.53
CA PRO A 13 -2.32 -6.91 -5.13
C PRO A 13 -2.85 -8.32 -4.88
N THR A 14 -2.46 -8.93 -3.77
CA THR A 14 -2.99 -10.23 -3.35
C THR A 14 -3.56 -10.17 -1.94
N ARG A 15 -4.64 -10.91 -1.71
CA ARG A 15 -5.30 -11.03 -0.41
C ARG A 15 -5.22 -12.47 0.08
N VAL A 16 -4.94 -12.67 1.36
CA VAL A 16 -5.10 -13.97 2.00
C VAL A 16 -6.59 -14.31 2.08
N VAL A 17 -6.99 -15.41 1.44
CA VAL A 17 -8.38 -15.90 1.43
C VAL A 17 -8.56 -17.13 2.31
N ASP A 18 -7.46 -17.79 2.66
CA ASP A 18 -7.42 -18.90 3.60
C ASP A 18 -6.11 -18.82 4.38
N GLU A 19 -6.20 -18.43 5.65
CA GLU A 19 -5.05 -18.32 6.54
C GLU A 19 -4.44 -19.69 6.88
N ALA A 20 -5.26 -20.75 6.98
CA ALA A 20 -4.81 -22.08 7.40
C ALA A 20 -3.92 -22.73 6.32
N ASN A 21 -4.24 -22.47 5.06
CA ASN A 21 -3.49 -23.01 3.91
C ASN A 21 -2.59 -21.96 3.23
N ASN A 22 -2.49 -20.75 3.79
CA ASN A 22 -1.76 -19.61 3.21
C ASN A 22 -2.15 -19.35 1.74
N THR A 23 -3.43 -19.52 1.41
CA THR A 23 -3.93 -19.33 0.05
C THR A 23 -4.15 -17.84 -0.20
N ARG A 24 -3.62 -17.34 -1.32
CA ARG A 24 -3.72 -15.94 -1.72
C ARG A 24 -4.45 -15.82 -3.05
N ALA A 25 -5.41 -14.90 -3.10
CA ALA A 25 -6.15 -14.58 -4.32
C ALA A 25 -5.69 -13.22 -4.88
N PRO A 26 -5.52 -13.08 -6.21
CA PRO A 26 -5.24 -11.79 -6.82
C PRO A 26 -6.46 -10.88 -6.74
N LEU A 27 -6.22 -9.60 -6.49
CA LEU A 27 -7.21 -8.53 -6.59
C LEU A 27 -7.16 -7.89 -7.98
N PRO A 28 -8.19 -7.11 -8.37
CA PRO A 28 -8.14 -6.35 -9.62
C PRO A 28 -6.89 -5.47 -9.70
N ALA A 29 -6.35 -5.30 -10.90
CA ALA A 29 -5.21 -4.44 -11.12
C ALA A 29 -5.55 -2.99 -10.74
N ILE A 30 -4.62 -2.32 -10.07
CA ILE A 30 -4.77 -0.93 -9.62
C ILE A 30 -3.55 -0.10 -9.97
N ASP A 31 -3.78 1.17 -10.28
CA ASP A 31 -2.71 2.15 -10.44
C ASP A 31 -2.32 2.72 -9.08
N VAL A 32 -1.02 2.69 -8.80
CA VAL A 32 -0.46 3.11 -7.52
C VAL A 32 0.73 4.04 -7.71
N VAL A 33 0.92 4.92 -6.74
CA VAL A 33 2.16 5.69 -6.57
C VAL A 33 2.68 5.43 -5.16
N ALA A 34 3.87 4.87 -5.05
CA ALA A 34 4.50 4.55 -3.76
C ALA A 34 5.51 5.63 -3.35
N PHE A 35 5.40 6.07 -2.10
CA PHE A 35 6.41 6.90 -1.43
C PHE A 35 7.02 6.05 -0.32
N LEU A 36 8.21 5.53 -0.57
CA LEU A 36 8.90 4.65 0.37
C LEU A 36 9.86 5.46 1.24
N ASP A 37 9.87 5.15 2.53
CA ASP A 37 10.87 5.67 3.45
C ASP A 37 12.18 4.87 3.29
N GLU A 38 13.28 5.40 3.83
CA GLU A 38 14.55 4.67 3.90
C GLU A 38 14.40 3.39 4.75
N PRO A 39 14.98 2.26 4.34
CA PRO A 39 15.00 1.05 5.14
C PRO A 39 15.66 1.28 6.51
N GLN A 40 14.98 0.88 7.58
CA GLN A 40 15.47 0.97 8.94
C GLN A 40 15.92 -0.40 9.46
N VAL A 41 16.99 -0.43 10.24
CA VAL A 41 17.45 -1.63 10.94
C VAL A 41 16.78 -1.70 12.30
N LEU A 42 16.07 -2.79 12.55
CA LEU A 42 15.60 -3.16 13.88
C LEU A 42 16.60 -4.14 14.49
N LEU A 43 17.18 -3.75 15.62
CA LEU A 43 17.99 -4.62 16.46
C LEU A 43 17.11 -5.15 17.59
N ASP A 44 16.77 -6.43 17.54
CA ASP A 44 16.04 -7.12 18.61
C ASP A 44 16.88 -8.26 19.20
N SER A 45 16.34 -8.94 20.22
CA SER A 45 16.98 -10.10 20.84
C SER A 45 17.10 -11.32 19.93
N GLN A 46 16.49 -11.29 18.74
CA GLN A 46 16.48 -12.37 17.75
C GLN A 46 17.39 -12.08 16.55
N GLY A 47 17.97 -10.87 16.44
CA GLY A 47 18.99 -10.52 15.46
C GLY A 47 18.79 -9.15 14.82
N LYS A 48 19.45 -8.93 13.66
CA LYS A 48 19.23 -7.75 12.82
C LYS A 48 18.08 -8.03 11.86
N ARG A 49 17.00 -7.24 11.95
CA ARG A 49 15.90 -7.22 11.00
C ARG A 49 15.87 -5.90 10.26
N PHE A 50 15.25 -5.90 9.08
CA PHE A 50 15.05 -4.68 8.30
C PHE A 50 13.56 -4.43 8.16
N VAL A 51 13.16 -3.18 8.37
CA VAL A 51 11.79 -2.72 8.14
C VAL A 51 11.83 -1.54 7.19
N GLN A 52 10.92 -1.52 6.23
CA GLN A 52 10.72 -0.38 5.35
C GLN A 52 9.26 0.00 5.34
N ASN A 53 8.97 1.26 5.64
CA ASN A 53 7.63 1.81 5.63
C ASN A 53 7.42 2.64 4.37
N GLY A 54 6.17 2.97 4.09
CA GLY A 54 5.83 3.90 3.03
C GLY A 54 4.36 4.27 3.00
N ILE A 55 4.03 5.17 2.08
CA ILE A 55 2.67 5.59 1.76
C ILE A 55 2.36 5.19 0.31
N LEU A 56 1.36 4.35 0.14
CA LEU A 56 0.81 4.00 -1.15
C LEU A 56 -0.39 4.89 -1.46
N ARG A 57 -0.36 5.61 -2.59
CA ARG A 57 -1.49 6.37 -3.10
C ARG A 57 -2.16 5.57 -4.21
N VAL A 58 -3.45 5.31 -4.07
CA VAL A 58 -4.23 4.54 -5.05
C VAL A 58 -5.50 5.28 -5.39
N ARG A 59 -6.03 5.11 -6.60
CA ARG A 59 -7.31 5.73 -6.97
C ARG A 59 -8.40 5.31 -5.96
N ARG A 60 -9.30 6.25 -5.65
CA ARG A 60 -10.43 5.95 -4.75
C ARG A 60 -11.31 4.86 -5.35
N GLY A 61 -11.95 4.08 -4.49
CA GLY A 61 -12.72 2.90 -4.87
C GLY A 61 -11.91 1.59 -4.91
N SER A 62 -10.60 1.64 -4.65
CA SER A 62 -9.79 0.43 -4.46
C SER A 62 -10.32 -0.42 -3.30
N ASP A 63 -10.48 -1.73 -3.53
CA ASP A 63 -10.83 -2.71 -2.47
C ASP A 63 -9.59 -3.09 -1.63
N LEU A 64 -8.58 -2.23 -1.48
CA LEU A 64 -7.41 -2.55 -0.66
C LEU A 64 -7.77 -2.52 0.83
N LYS A 65 -7.32 -3.53 1.55
CA LYS A 65 -7.55 -3.74 2.99
C LYS A 65 -6.25 -4.03 3.72
N VAL A 66 -6.29 -3.89 5.04
CA VAL A 66 -5.18 -4.26 5.93
C VAL A 66 -4.86 -5.75 5.75
N GLY A 67 -3.59 -6.07 5.63
CA GLY A 67 -3.10 -7.43 5.37
C GLY A 67 -3.00 -7.79 3.88
N ASP A 68 -3.56 -6.99 2.98
CA ASP A 68 -3.32 -7.18 1.54
C ASP A 68 -1.86 -6.88 1.21
N GLU A 69 -1.33 -7.62 0.25
CA GLU A 69 0.04 -7.47 -0.22
C GLU A 69 0.08 -6.78 -1.57
N VAL A 70 1.01 -5.84 -1.69
CA VAL A 70 1.21 -5.00 -2.87
C VAL A 70 2.62 -5.26 -3.39
N PRO A 71 2.77 -5.87 -4.59
CA PRO A 71 4.08 -6.08 -5.18
C PRO A 71 4.61 -4.78 -5.80
N LEU A 72 5.69 -4.25 -5.24
CA LEU A 72 6.44 -3.09 -5.76
C LEU A 72 7.83 -3.55 -6.24
N PRO A 73 8.54 -2.77 -7.07
CA PRO A 73 9.89 -3.12 -7.56
C PRO A 73 10.89 -3.41 -6.43
N GLU A 74 10.74 -2.73 -5.29
CA GLU A 74 11.59 -2.89 -4.11
C GLU A 74 11.25 -4.16 -3.30
N GLY A 75 10.07 -4.74 -3.52
CA GLY A 75 9.61 -5.97 -2.88
C GLY A 75 8.11 -5.96 -2.58
N ILE A 76 7.67 -6.96 -1.84
CA ILE A 76 6.27 -7.10 -1.43
C ILE A 76 6.04 -6.32 -0.13
N PHE A 77 5.06 -5.43 -0.13
CA PHE A 77 4.64 -4.66 1.04
C PHE A 77 3.25 -5.06 1.48
N GLY A 78 3.05 -5.23 2.79
CA GLY A 78 1.73 -5.41 3.38
C GLY A 78 1.08 -4.05 3.70
N VAL A 79 -0.22 -3.93 3.47
CA VAL A 79 -1.02 -2.79 3.92
C VAL A 79 -1.21 -2.89 5.44
N VAL A 80 -0.78 -1.86 6.19
CA VAL A 80 -0.76 -1.87 7.67
C VAL A 80 -1.75 -0.88 8.31
N GLY A 81 -2.64 -0.27 7.53
CA GLY A 81 -3.64 0.65 8.08
C GLY A 81 -4.79 0.96 7.12
N ALA A 82 -5.88 1.48 7.70
CA ALA A 82 -7.04 1.93 6.95
C ALA A 82 -6.69 3.12 6.02
N PRO A 83 -7.41 3.27 4.89
CA PRO A 83 -7.17 4.39 3.98
C PRO A 83 -7.43 5.73 4.64
N THR A 84 -6.52 6.67 4.41
CA THR A 84 -6.69 8.09 4.77
C THR A 84 -6.88 8.94 3.52
N GLY A 85 -7.42 10.16 3.67
CA GLY A 85 -7.66 11.06 2.55
C GLY A 85 -8.85 10.68 1.64
N ASN A 86 -9.63 9.65 2.00
CA ASN A 86 -10.79 9.15 1.25
C ASN A 86 -12.07 9.99 1.50
N ARG A 87 -11.96 11.32 1.62
CA ARG A 87 -13.11 12.21 1.90
C ARG A 87 -13.52 12.97 0.65
N ASN A 88 -14.84 13.05 0.40
CA ASN A 88 -15.39 13.94 -0.60
C ASN A 88 -15.20 15.40 -0.16
N HIS A 89 -14.99 16.31 -1.11
CA HIS A 89 -15.04 17.73 -0.81
C HIS A 89 -16.47 18.13 -0.42
N CYS A 90 -16.66 18.62 0.81
CA CYS A 90 -17.97 18.88 1.40
C CYS A 90 -18.81 19.91 0.64
N MET A 91 -18.18 20.83 -0.10
CA MET A 91 -18.88 21.94 -0.77
C MET A 91 -19.13 21.70 -2.27
N THR A 92 -18.33 20.83 -2.92
CA THR A 92 -18.40 20.66 -4.38
C THR A 92 -18.74 19.23 -4.79
N GLY A 93 -18.71 18.27 -3.86
CA GLY A 93 -18.82 16.85 -4.17
C GLY A 93 -17.69 16.31 -5.05
N ALA A 94 -16.72 17.15 -5.42
CA ALA A 94 -15.64 16.79 -6.33
C ALA A 94 -14.70 15.79 -5.67
N ASP A 95 -14.31 14.79 -6.46
CA ASP A 95 -13.35 13.78 -6.06
C ASP A 95 -11.92 14.28 -6.35
N PHE A 96 -11.22 14.77 -5.33
CA PHE A 96 -9.85 15.32 -5.46
C PHE A 96 -8.74 14.26 -5.38
N GLY A 97 -9.07 12.98 -5.55
CA GLY A 97 -8.08 12.00 -5.95
C GLY A 97 -7.26 11.39 -4.81
N TRP A 98 -7.12 10.08 -4.94
CA TRP A 98 -6.19 9.21 -4.23
C TRP A 98 -6.49 8.93 -2.74
N ALA A 99 -6.81 7.67 -2.44
CA ALA A 99 -6.74 7.12 -1.10
C ALA A 99 -5.28 6.83 -0.74
N ARG A 100 -4.91 7.06 0.52
CA ARG A 100 -3.54 6.85 1.03
C ARG A 100 -3.51 5.70 2.03
N TYR A 101 -2.74 4.68 1.74
CA TYR A 101 -2.54 3.51 2.58
C TYR A 101 -1.13 3.52 3.15
N LYS A 102 -1.00 3.16 4.43
CA LYS A 102 0.32 2.87 5.00
C LYS A 102 0.71 1.46 4.58
N ILE A 103 1.93 1.30 4.08
CA ILE A 103 2.49 0.02 3.65
C ILE A 103 3.79 -0.26 4.40
N ARG A 104 4.08 -1.54 4.63
CA ARG A 104 5.29 -1.99 5.32
C ARG A 104 5.83 -3.27 4.72
N ARG A 105 7.14 -3.36 4.61
CA ARG A 105 7.89 -4.56 4.27
C ARG A 105 8.85 -4.91 5.42
N GLY A 106 8.93 -6.19 5.76
CA GLY A 106 9.76 -6.68 6.87
C GLY A 106 9.15 -6.40 8.26
N GLY A 107 9.84 -6.91 9.28
CA GLY A 107 9.38 -6.97 10.67
C GLY A 107 9.77 -8.28 11.34
#